data_AF-A0A5C6FI66-F1
#
_entry.id   AF-A0A5C6FI66-F1
#
_cell.length_a   1.000
_cell.length_b   1.000
_cell.length_c   1.000
_cell.angle_alpha   90.00
_cell.angle_beta   90.00
_cell.angle_gamma   90.00
#
_symmetry.space_group_name_H-M   'P 1'
#
loop_
_entity.id
_entity.type
_entity.pdbx_description
1 polymer ?
#
loop_
_entity_poly.entity_id
_entity_poly.type
_entity_poly.pdbx_seq_one_letter_code
_entity_poly.pdbx_strand_id
1 'polypeptide(L)'
;MSQSRDLRTLRRMFPRMTSDRLVKAIERGQTIKAIAADEQKRLIAENDQLSETIAELEKRIETLTAERQQIDADEAERTAPAARAKARGNNPIAFASGNRPNLVDTHSLRGQWKALVADLVSQGMTRSKAVSQANRAYPELREHAIAEANSRRSRRHG
;
A
#
# COMPACT_ATOMS: atom_id res chain seq x y z
N MET A 1 43.33 -55.55 8.83
CA MET A 1 42.65 -54.69 7.83
C MET A 1 41.56 -53.89 8.54
N SER A 2 41.89 -52.73 9.09
CA SER A 2 40.88 -51.86 9.73
C SER A 2 40.47 -50.81 8.70
N GLN A 3 39.19 -50.82 8.31
CA GLN A 3 38.60 -49.88 7.36
C GLN A 3 38.51 -48.48 7.99
N SER A 4 39.65 -47.83 8.19
CA SER A 4 39.73 -46.39 8.40
C SER A 4 39.21 -45.73 7.13
N ARG A 5 37.91 -45.42 7.12
CA ARG A 5 37.20 -44.91 5.96
C ARG A 5 37.80 -43.60 5.53
N ASP A 6 38.40 -43.61 4.35
CA ASP A 6 38.89 -42.40 3.70
C ASP A 6 37.72 -41.41 3.54
N LEU A 7 37.84 -40.22 4.10
CA LEU A 7 36.83 -39.16 4.09
C LEU A 7 36.34 -38.86 2.66
N ARG A 8 37.23 -39.01 1.68
CA ARG A 8 36.90 -38.90 0.24
C ARG A 8 35.82 -39.88 -0.19
N THR A 9 35.89 -41.13 0.27
CA THR A 9 34.91 -42.18 -0.07
C THR A 9 33.56 -41.84 0.52
N LEU A 10 33.51 -41.44 1.80
CA LEU A 10 32.25 -41.07 2.44
C LEU A 10 31.63 -39.81 1.81
N ARG A 11 32.44 -38.86 1.37
CA ARG A 11 31.94 -37.65 0.68
C ARG A 11 31.33 -37.96 -0.69
N ARG A 12 31.80 -39.00 -1.39
CA ARG A 12 31.16 -39.51 -2.61
C ARG A 12 29.81 -40.18 -2.30
N MET A 13 29.71 -40.89 -1.18
CA MET A 13 28.48 -41.58 -0.78
C MET A 13 27.43 -40.62 -0.20
N PHE A 14 27.87 -39.57 0.51
CA PHE A 14 27.01 -38.59 1.18
C PHE A 14 27.35 -37.17 0.71
N PRO A 15 27.06 -36.82 -0.55
CA PRO A 15 27.50 -35.55 -1.16
C PRO A 15 26.84 -34.32 -0.54
N ARG A 16 25.65 -34.48 0.05
CA ARG A 16 24.92 -33.39 0.72
C ARG A 16 25.24 -33.26 2.21
N MET A 17 25.96 -34.22 2.79
CA MET A 17 26.34 -34.14 4.19
C MET A 17 27.60 -33.30 4.36
N THR A 18 27.59 -32.42 5.36
CA THR A 18 28.71 -31.51 5.65
C THR A 18 29.96 -32.28 6.06
N SER A 19 31.14 -31.78 5.69
CA SER A 19 32.44 -32.44 5.99
C SER A 19 32.66 -32.63 7.48
N ASP A 20 32.28 -31.66 8.32
CA ASP A 20 32.42 -31.76 9.78
C ASP A 20 31.59 -32.90 10.38
N ARG A 21 30.40 -33.18 9.81
CA ARG A 21 29.55 -34.29 10.25
C ARG A 21 30.16 -35.63 9.85
N LEU A 22 30.69 -35.72 8.63
CA LEU A 22 31.40 -36.91 8.17
C LEU A 22 32.62 -37.20 9.05
N VAL A 23 33.40 -36.17 9.41
CA VAL A 23 34.55 -36.30 10.31
C VAL A 23 34.11 -36.77 11.70
N LYS A 24 33.09 -36.14 12.30
CA LYS A 24 32.55 -36.58 13.60
C LYS A 24 32.04 -38.02 13.59
N ALA A 25 31.45 -38.47 12.48
CA ALA A 25 30.99 -39.84 12.34
C ALA A 25 32.15 -40.85 12.27
N ILE A 26 33.25 -40.48 11.59
CA ILE A 26 34.50 -41.25 11.56
C ILE A 26 35.12 -41.31 12.95
N GLU A 27 35.24 -40.18 13.65
CA GLU A 27 35.79 -40.08 15.03
C GLU A 27 35.01 -40.96 16.02
N ARG A 28 33.69 -41.04 15.86
CA ARG A 28 32.81 -41.89 16.68
C ARG A 28 32.81 -43.36 16.27
N GLY A 29 33.56 -43.73 15.23
CA GLY A 29 33.59 -45.11 14.71
C GLY A 29 32.24 -45.60 14.18
N GLN A 30 31.33 -44.70 13.80
CA GLN A 30 30.00 -45.08 13.32
C GLN A 30 30.12 -45.89 12.03
N THR A 31 29.19 -46.83 11.77
CA THR A 31 29.17 -47.58 10.49
C THR A 31 28.55 -46.75 9.35
N ILE A 32 28.81 -47.08 8.07
CA ILE A 32 28.15 -46.39 6.93
C ILE A 32 26.62 -46.45 7.06
N LYS A 33 26.09 -47.60 7.49
CA LYS A 33 24.66 -47.78 7.74
C LYS A 33 24.15 -46.85 8.84
N ALA A 34 24.90 -46.71 9.94
CA ALA A 34 24.55 -45.78 11.01
C ALA A 34 24.58 -44.32 10.54
N ILE A 35 25.59 -43.94 9.75
CA ILE A 35 25.69 -42.58 9.15
C ILE A 35 24.47 -42.29 8.26
N ALA A 36 24.10 -43.26 7.41
CA ALA A 36 22.94 -43.13 6.53
C ALA A 36 21.63 -43.00 7.33
N ALA A 37 21.45 -43.81 8.38
CA ALA A 37 20.27 -43.77 9.22
C ALA A 37 20.15 -42.44 9.99
N ASP A 38 21.25 -41.93 10.53
CA ASP A 38 21.31 -40.65 11.23
C ASP A 38 20.96 -39.49 10.29
N GLU A 39 21.56 -39.47 9.09
CA GLU A 39 21.27 -38.41 8.10
C GLU A 39 19.83 -38.52 7.57
N GLN A 40 19.31 -39.73 7.35
CA GLN A 40 17.91 -39.93 6.97
C GLN A 40 16.96 -39.39 8.04
N LYS A 41 17.19 -39.73 9.32
CA LYS A 41 16.37 -39.24 10.42
C LYS A 41 16.39 -37.72 10.51
N ARG A 42 17.56 -37.11 10.30
CA ARG A 42 17.71 -35.66 10.27
C ARG A 42 16.96 -35.04 9.11
N LEU A 43 17.09 -35.60 7.91
CA LEU A 43 16.39 -35.08 6.72
C LEU A 43 14.87 -35.19 6.86
N ILE A 44 14.36 -36.24 7.50
CA ILE A 44 12.94 -36.36 7.85
C ILE A 44 12.54 -35.23 8.79
N ALA A 45 13.26 -35.04 9.89
CA ALA A 45 12.95 -33.97 10.85
C ALA A 45 13.04 -32.56 10.23
N GLU A 46 14.01 -32.33 9.35
CA GLU A 46 14.16 -31.07 8.60
C GLU A 46 12.99 -30.88 7.61
N ASN A 47 12.53 -31.96 6.97
CA ASN A 47 11.35 -31.93 6.09
C ASN A 47 10.07 -31.63 6.87
N ASP A 48 9.88 -32.24 8.04
CA ASP A 48 8.72 -32.00 8.90
C ASP A 48 8.68 -30.52 9.34
N GLN A 49 9.82 -29.97 9.79
CA GLN A 49 9.94 -28.55 10.15
C GLN A 49 9.66 -27.61 8.98
N LEU A 50 10.20 -27.92 7.80
CA LEU A 50 9.94 -27.13 6.60
C LEU A 50 8.46 -27.22 6.19
N SER A 51 7.83 -28.38 6.33
CA SER A 51 6.40 -28.57 6.03
C SER A 51 5.52 -27.78 6.98
N GLU A 52 5.82 -27.77 8.28
CA GLU A 52 5.13 -26.92 9.27
C GLU A 52 5.28 -25.44 8.94
N THR A 53 6.50 -25.01 8.57
CA THR A 53 6.78 -23.62 8.19
C THR A 53 6.02 -23.21 6.93
N ILE A 54 5.96 -24.10 5.93
CA ILE A 54 5.18 -23.86 4.70
C ILE A 54 3.70 -23.68 5.05
N ALA A 55 3.12 -24.55 5.88
CA ALA A 55 1.72 -24.46 6.28
C ALA A 55 1.42 -23.14 7.03
N GLU A 56 2.33 -22.69 7.90
CA GLU A 56 2.20 -21.39 8.58
C GLU A 56 2.25 -20.22 7.60
N LEU A 57 3.18 -20.26 6.64
CA LEU A 57 3.30 -19.23 5.61
C LEU A 57 2.09 -19.20 4.66
N GLU A 58 1.56 -20.35 4.28
CA GLU A 58 0.34 -20.46 3.46
C GLU A 58 -0.84 -19.81 4.17
N LYS A 59 -1.03 -20.10 5.47
CA LYS A 59 -2.06 -19.45 6.29
C LYS A 59 -1.86 -17.94 6.37
N ARG A 60 -0.60 -17.48 6.51
CA ARG A 60 -0.32 -16.04 6.53
C ARG A 60 -0.65 -15.38 5.19
N ILE A 61 -0.32 -16.02 4.07
CA ILE A 61 -0.66 -15.54 2.73
C ILE A 61 -2.18 -15.46 2.56
N GLU A 62 -2.93 -16.45 3.02
CA GLU A 62 -4.39 -16.44 2.98
C GLU A 62 -4.96 -15.24 3.75
N THR A 63 -4.47 -14.98 4.96
CA THR A 63 -4.91 -13.81 5.74
C THR A 63 -4.62 -12.48 5.04
N LEU A 64 -3.41 -12.32 4.49
CA LEU A 64 -3.02 -11.11 3.77
C LEU A 64 -3.80 -10.92 2.47
N THR A 65 -4.16 -12.02 1.81
CA THR A 65 -4.96 -11.99 0.58
C THR A 65 -6.39 -11.55 0.91
N ALA A 66 -6.98 -12.05 2.00
CA ALA A 66 -8.28 -11.62 2.49
C ALA A 66 -8.28 -10.13 2.91
N GLU A 67 -7.25 -9.69 3.65
CA GLU A 67 -7.07 -8.28 4.02
C GLU A 67 -6.98 -7.38 2.78
N ARG A 68 -6.21 -7.81 1.76
CA ARG A 68 -6.10 -7.06 0.50
C ARG A 68 -7.41 -6.98 -0.26
N GLN A 69 -8.17 -8.07 -0.33
CA GLN A 69 -9.49 -8.06 -0.97
C GLN A 69 -10.46 -7.11 -0.26
N GLN A 70 -10.39 -7.05 1.07
CA GLN A 70 -11.20 -6.09 1.84
C GLN A 70 -10.79 -4.64 1.54
N ILE A 71 -9.49 -4.36 1.48
CA ILE A 71 -8.99 -3.02 1.13
C ILE A 71 -9.43 -2.63 -0.30
N ASP A 72 -9.30 -3.54 -1.26
CA ASP A 72 -9.71 -3.31 -2.65
C ASP A 72 -11.23 -3.05 -2.74
N ALA A 73 -12.04 -3.75 -1.94
CA ALA A 73 -13.49 -3.52 -1.85
C ALA A 73 -13.82 -2.15 -1.24
N ASP A 74 -13.16 -1.78 -0.15
CA ASP A 74 -13.33 -0.48 0.51
C ASP A 74 -12.89 0.68 -0.41
N GLU A 75 -11.80 0.50 -1.17
CA GLU A 75 -11.35 1.48 -2.18
C GLU A 75 -12.34 1.60 -3.34
N ALA A 76 -12.90 0.49 -3.81
CA ALA A 76 -13.95 0.50 -4.83
C ALA A 76 -15.20 1.24 -4.34
N GLU A 77 -15.60 1.06 -3.09
CA GLU A 77 -16.71 1.80 -2.48
C GLU A 77 -16.41 3.30 -2.37
N ARG A 78 -15.19 3.68 -1.98
CA ARG A 78 -14.77 5.10 -1.89
C ARG A 78 -14.67 5.79 -3.26
N THR A 79 -14.26 5.06 -4.30
CA THR A 79 -14.07 5.63 -5.64
C THR A 79 -15.33 5.57 -6.51
N ALA A 80 -16.31 4.72 -6.18
CA ALA A 80 -17.58 4.61 -6.90
C ALA A 80 -18.37 5.94 -6.99
N PRO A 81 -18.46 6.79 -5.95
CA PRO A 81 -19.09 8.11 -6.05
C PRO A 81 -18.38 9.04 -7.04
N ALA A 82 -17.04 9.05 -7.03
CA ALA A 82 -16.23 9.87 -7.92
C ALA A 82 -16.35 9.40 -9.38
N ALA A 83 -16.36 8.09 -9.62
CA ALA A 83 -16.59 7.50 -10.93
C ALA A 83 -18.02 7.78 -11.45
N ARG A 84 -19.03 7.66 -10.59
CA ARG A 84 -20.43 8.01 -10.91
C ARG A 84 -20.59 9.49 -11.23
N ALA A 85 -19.89 10.39 -10.53
CA ALA A 85 -19.87 11.81 -10.84
C ALA A 85 -19.25 12.08 -12.23
N LYS A 86 -18.13 11.43 -12.54
CA LYS A 86 -17.48 11.53 -13.87
C LYS A 86 -18.38 10.99 -14.99
N ALA A 87 -19.06 9.86 -14.76
CA ALA A 87 -19.98 9.24 -15.72
C ALA A 87 -21.27 10.06 -15.94
N ARG A 88 -21.71 10.83 -14.95
CA ARG A 88 -22.82 11.79 -15.06
C ARG A 88 -22.44 13.11 -15.75
N GLY A 89 -21.25 13.18 -16.36
CA GLY A 89 -20.80 14.37 -17.07
C GLY A 89 -20.32 15.51 -16.18
N ASN A 90 -20.19 15.29 -14.86
CA ASN A 90 -19.43 16.19 -14.00
C ASN A 90 -17.93 15.89 -14.20
N ASN A 91 -17.42 16.20 -15.39
CA ASN A 91 -15.98 16.37 -15.54
C ASN A 91 -15.60 17.60 -14.72
N PRO A 92 -14.64 17.50 -13.76
CA PRO A 92 -14.00 18.71 -13.28
C PRO A 92 -13.46 19.42 -14.51
N ILE A 93 -13.83 20.69 -14.68
CA ILE A 93 -13.40 21.52 -15.81
C ILE A 93 -11.89 21.36 -15.90
N ALA A 94 -11.41 20.63 -16.91
CA ALA A 94 -10.01 20.63 -17.26
C ALA A 94 -9.72 22.08 -17.65
N PHE A 95 -9.04 22.81 -16.77
CA PHE A 95 -8.59 24.14 -17.08
C PHE A 95 -7.60 24.01 -18.23
N ALA A 96 -8.09 24.26 -19.43
CA ALA A 96 -7.30 24.35 -20.63
C ALA A 96 -6.18 25.36 -20.37
N SER A 97 -4.96 24.90 -20.61
CA SER A 97 -3.78 25.68 -20.97
C SER A 97 -3.59 27.05 -20.28
N GLY A 98 -2.61 27.14 -19.39
CA GLY A 98 -1.75 28.33 -19.37
C GLY A 98 -1.73 29.18 -18.09
N ASN A 99 -2.61 28.95 -17.12
CA ASN A 99 -2.46 29.57 -15.80
C ASN A 99 -2.47 28.49 -14.73
N ARG A 100 -1.33 28.36 -14.02
CA ARG A 100 -1.27 27.61 -12.76
C ARG A 100 -2.49 28.02 -11.93
N PRO A 101 -3.32 27.07 -11.42
CA PRO A 101 -4.39 27.43 -10.53
C PRO A 101 -3.70 28.06 -9.34
N ASN A 102 -3.88 29.38 -9.17
CA ASN A 102 -3.51 30.05 -7.95
C ASN A 102 -4.07 29.18 -6.84
N LEU A 103 -3.17 28.66 -6.00
CA LEU A 103 -3.48 28.23 -4.65
C LEU A 103 -4.57 29.19 -4.17
N VAL A 104 -5.78 28.68 -3.94
CA VAL A 104 -6.87 29.55 -3.51
C VAL A 104 -6.34 30.23 -2.27
N ASP A 105 -6.06 31.53 -2.34
CA ASP A 105 -5.55 32.30 -1.22
C ASP A 105 -6.64 32.25 -0.15
N THR A 106 -6.61 31.21 0.68
CA THR A 106 -7.49 31.02 1.85
C THR A 106 -7.26 32.13 2.88
N HIS A 107 -6.23 32.95 2.67
CA HIS A 107 -5.93 34.15 3.42
C HIS A 107 -6.75 35.37 2.96
N SER A 108 -7.43 35.30 1.81
CA SER A 108 -8.38 36.35 1.35
C SER A 108 -9.82 35.90 1.57
N LEU A 109 -10.71 36.84 1.92
CA LEU A 109 -12.14 36.55 2.13
C LEU A 109 -12.79 36.07 0.82
N ARG A 110 -12.34 36.60 -0.31
CA ARG A 110 -12.72 36.09 -1.65
C ARG A 110 -12.26 34.66 -1.89
N GLY A 111 -11.07 34.28 -1.44
CA GLY A 111 -10.56 32.92 -1.56
C GLY A 111 -11.31 31.94 -0.66
N GLN A 112 -11.60 32.34 0.58
CA GLN A 112 -12.42 31.56 1.51
C GLN A 112 -13.83 31.31 0.96
N TRP A 113 -14.49 32.34 0.41
CA TRP A 113 -15.81 32.18 -0.23
C TRP A 113 -15.76 31.21 -1.43
N LYS A 114 -14.72 31.29 -2.26
CA LYS A 114 -14.53 30.36 -3.39
C LYS A 114 -14.25 28.93 -2.94
N ALA A 115 -13.45 28.74 -1.89
CA ALA A 115 -13.16 27.43 -1.32
C ALA A 115 -14.43 26.77 -0.78
N LEU A 116 -15.28 27.54 -0.10
CA LEU A 116 -16.56 27.05 0.42
C LEU A 116 -17.53 26.63 -0.68
N VAL A 117 -17.63 27.41 -1.77
CA VAL A 117 -18.44 27.01 -2.93
C VAL A 117 -17.85 25.75 -3.60
N ALA A 118 -16.53 25.62 -3.68
CA ALA A 118 -15.87 24.45 -4.26
C ALA A 118 -16.11 23.18 -3.42
N ASP A 119 -16.06 23.29 -2.10
CA ASP A 119 -16.36 22.19 -1.17
C ASP A 119 -17.81 21.69 -1.36
N LEU A 120 -18.80 22.60 -1.37
CA LEU A 120 -20.20 22.24 -1.63
C LEU A 120 -20.41 21.60 -3.02
N VAL A 121 -19.64 22.01 -4.03
CA VAL A 121 -19.66 21.37 -5.36
C VAL A 121 -19.05 19.97 -5.31
N SER A 122 -17.97 19.77 -4.56
CA SER A 122 -17.37 18.44 -4.36
C SER A 122 -18.29 17.47 -3.60
N GLN A 123 -19.17 18.01 -2.74
CA GLN A 123 -20.24 17.25 -2.08
C GLN A 123 -21.42 16.89 -3.02
N GLY A 124 -21.29 17.18 -4.32
CA GLY A 124 -22.25 16.75 -5.36
C GLY A 124 -23.35 17.77 -5.67
N MET A 125 -23.26 19.01 -5.15
CA MET A 125 -24.20 20.06 -5.52
C MET A 125 -23.83 20.70 -6.86
N THR A 126 -24.85 21.11 -7.61
CA THR A 126 -24.63 21.98 -8.77
C THR A 126 -24.06 23.32 -8.31
N ARG A 127 -23.21 23.93 -9.13
CA ARG A 127 -22.55 25.20 -8.76
C ARG A 127 -23.53 26.31 -8.40
N SER A 128 -24.66 26.40 -9.10
CA SER A 128 -25.73 27.38 -8.78
C SER A 128 -26.32 27.13 -7.39
N LYS A 129 -26.59 25.86 -7.04
CA LYS A 129 -27.11 25.48 -5.72
C LYS A 129 -26.07 25.69 -4.62
N ALA A 130 -24.81 25.34 -4.87
CA ALA A 130 -23.69 25.58 -3.96
C ALA A 130 -23.50 27.07 -3.66
N VAL A 131 -23.57 27.94 -4.68
CA VAL A 131 -23.51 29.40 -4.50
C VAL A 131 -24.70 29.91 -3.69
N SER A 132 -25.93 29.48 -4.01
CA SER A 132 -27.12 29.90 -3.26
C SER A 132 -27.07 29.43 -1.80
N GLN A 133 -26.58 28.22 -1.55
CA GLN A 133 -26.42 27.68 -0.21
C GLN A 133 -25.31 28.38 0.57
N ALA A 134 -24.16 28.63 -0.06
CA ALA A 134 -23.08 29.42 0.52
C ALA A 134 -23.55 30.82 0.92
N ASN A 135 -24.31 31.49 0.06
CA ASN A 135 -24.84 32.83 0.32
C ASN A 135 -25.89 32.85 1.45
N ARG A 136 -26.66 31.76 1.60
CA ARG A 136 -27.66 31.63 2.67
C ARG A 136 -27.03 31.29 4.01
N ALA A 137 -26.00 30.45 4.02
CA ALA A 137 -25.31 30.02 5.22
C ALA A 137 -24.33 31.10 5.73
N TYR A 138 -23.71 31.86 4.83
CA TYR A 138 -22.68 32.86 5.15
C TYR A 138 -22.87 34.15 4.35
N PRO A 139 -23.91 34.95 4.64
CA PRO A 139 -24.18 36.20 3.93
C PRO A 139 -23.05 37.23 4.12
N GLU A 140 -22.54 37.37 5.35
CA GLU A 140 -21.46 38.31 5.70
C GLU A 140 -20.16 38.03 4.92
N LEU A 141 -19.80 36.75 4.76
CA LEU A 141 -18.59 36.36 4.03
C LEU A 141 -18.65 36.78 2.56
N ARG A 142 -19.83 36.73 1.95
CA ARG A 142 -20.06 37.19 0.58
C ARG A 142 -19.90 38.71 0.49
N GLU A 143 -20.49 39.46 1.41
CA GLU A 143 -20.44 40.92 1.41
C GLU A 143 -19.00 41.43 1.58
N HIS A 144 -18.26 40.86 2.53
CA HIS A 144 -16.85 41.20 2.72
C HIS A 144 -15.96 40.77 1.55
N ALA A 145 -16.23 39.62 0.92
CA ALA A 145 -15.52 39.19 -0.29
C ALA A 145 -15.76 40.13 -1.49
N ILE A 146 -16.98 40.69 -1.61
CA ILE A 146 -17.33 41.69 -2.63
C ILE A 146 -16.63 43.03 -2.33
N ALA A 147 -16.64 43.48 -1.07
CA ALA A 147 -15.96 44.69 -0.64
C ALA A 147 -14.43 44.60 -0.86
N GLU A 148 -13.83 43.45 -0.56
CA GLU A 148 -12.42 43.18 -0.85
C GLU A 148 -12.13 43.22 -2.36
N ALA A 149 -13.01 42.64 -3.18
CA ALA A 149 -12.84 42.68 -4.64
C ALA A 149 -12.93 44.11 -5.20
N ASN A 150 -13.84 44.92 -4.66
CA ASN A 150 -14.05 46.30 -5.09
C ASN A 150 -12.89 47.23 -4.66
N SER A 151 -12.38 47.06 -3.44
CA SER A 151 -11.23 47.84 -2.94
C SER A 151 -9.94 47.57 -3.72
N ARG A 152 -9.70 46.33 -4.16
CA ARG A 152 -8.55 45.98 -5.02
C ARG A 152 -8.66 46.56 -6.43
N ARG A 153 -9.88 46.75 -6.95
CA ARG A 153 -10.11 47.31 -8.29
C ARG A 153 -9.89 48.82 -8.32
N SER A 154 -10.25 49.52 -7.25
CA SER A 154 -10.03 50.97 -7.10
C SER A 154 -8.54 51.34 -7.03
N ARG A 155 -7.69 50.53 -6.38
CA ARG A 155 -6.24 50.78 -6.28
C ARG A 155 -5.46 50.64 -7.60
N ARG A 156 -6.06 50.08 -8.65
CA ARG A 156 -5.39 49.83 -9.93
C ARG A 156 -5.62 50.94 -10.97
N HIS A 157 -6.39 51.97 -10.60
CA HIS A 157 -6.75 53.12 -11.45
C HIS A 157 -6.36 54.48 -10.84
N GLY A 158 -5.47 54.48 -9.83
CA GLY A 158 -4.81 55.69 -9.32
C GLY A 158 -3.40 55.80 -9.85
#